data_AF-A0ABD1LHE4-F1
#
_entry.id   AF-A0ABD1LHE4-F1
#
_cell.length_a   1.000
_cell.length_b   1.000
_cell.length_c   1.000
_cell.angle_alpha   90.00
_cell.angle_beta   90.00
_cell.angle_gamma   90.00
#
_symmetry.space_group_name_H-M   'P 1'
#
loop_
_entity.id
_entity.type
_entity.pdbx_description
1 polymer ?
#
loop_
_entity_poly.entity_id
_entity_poly.type
_entity_poly.pdbx_seq_one_letter_code
_entity_poly.pdbx_strand_id
1 'polypeptide(L)'
;MANNNNNNNMFVMVFLILMMISSTTPTVSDSMNQDLVEATREMQTANYFTFVMLINMSPLDTRLEGNVTFLMPNDRMLANMVLQEGSVSGFLLRHSIPSPLAFDVLEKFPTGTTIPSSLPNCMLRVSNNGRKNYVLNNVKIISPYICVEGSSIRCHGIDGVLSEACSSTTGNYSAPILPCVNSTCKASAPPPSTVDNLDPHPTAPNIVPHKSGSPHWTPYDGSLNFVVILSLVGVYFYF
;
A
#
# COMPACT_ATOMS: atom_id res chain seq x y z
N MET A 1 44.91 37.83 46.54
CA MET A 1 43.46 37.59 46.37
C MET A 1 43.06 37.93 44.94
N ALA A 2 43.19 36.99 43.99
CA ALA A 2 42.65 37.13 42.63
C ALA A 2 42.85 35.81 41.86
N ASN A 3 42.07 34.76 42.15
CA ASN A 3 42.00 33.60 41.23
C ASN A 3 40.75 32.71 41.35
N ASN A 4 39.68 33.17 42.03
CA ASN A 4 38.49 32.33 42.26
C ASN A 4 37.31 32.63 41.33
N ASN A 5 37.31 33.78 40.64
CA ASN A 5 36.20 34.17 39.76
C ASN A 5 36.25 33.54 38.36
N ASN A 6 37.45 33.27 37.82
CA ASN A 6 37.59 32.71 36.47
C ASN A 6 37.18 31.23 36.41
N ASN A 7 37.47 30.47 37.46
CA ASN A 7 37.12 29.04 37.55
C ASN A 7 35.59 28.85 37.64
N ASN A 8 34.90 29.71 38.37
CA ASN A 8 33.44 29.67 38.50
C ASN A 8 32.75 30.01 37.17
N ASN A 9 33.25 31.00 36.43
CA ASN A 9 32.71 31.35 35.11
C ASN A 9 32.96 30.26 34.06
N MET A 10 34.13 29.61 34.09
CA MET A 10 34.43 28.49 33.20
C MET A 10 33.53 27.28 33.51
N PHE A 11 33.31 26.96 34.79
CA PHE A 11 32.41 25.88 35.18
C PHE A 11 30.96 26.15 34.76
N VAL A 12 30.48 27.39 34.94
CA VAL A 12 29.14 27.80 34.49
C VAL A 12 29.01 27.70 32.97
N MET A 13 30.02 28.14 32.20
CA MET A 13 30.00 28.01 30.74
C MET A 13 30.01 26.55 30.27
N VAL A 14 30.80 25.69 30.91
CA VAL A 14 30.82 24.25 30.60
C VAL A 14 29.47 23.59 30.93
N PHE A 15 28.85 23.94 32.06
CA PHE A 15 27.51 23.46 32.41
C PHE A 15 26.43 23.93 31.43
N LEU A 16 26.49 25.19 30.97
CA LEU A 16 25.57 25.72 29.97
C LEU A 16 25.73 25.02 28.62
N ILE A 17 26.96 24.73 28.20
CA ILE A 17 27.24 23.98 26.96
C ILE A 17 26.72 22.53 27.09
N LEU A 18 26.94 21.86 28.22
CA LEU A 18 26.43 20.50 28.47
C LEU A 18 24.89 20.42 28.50
N MET A 19 24.21 21.45 29.01
CA MET A 19 22.74 21.53 28.98
C MET A 19 22.19 21.74 27.56
N MET A 20 22.89 22.52 26.72
CA MET A 20 22.48 22.73 25.31
C MET A 20 22.67 21.48 24.44
N ILE A 21 23.63 20.60 24.78
CA ILE A 21 23.83 19.32 24.07
C ILE A 21 22.75 18.29 24.48
N SER A 22 22.11 18.45 25.64
CA SER A 22 21.17 17.47 26.20
C SER A 22 19.71 17.65 25.74
N SER A 23 19.39 18.62 24.87
CA SER A 23 18.01 18.96 24.49
C SER A 23 17.63 18.63 23.04
N THR A 24 18.21 17.59 22.44
CA THR A 24 17.78 17.11 21.11
C THR A 24 16.88 15.88 21.28
N THR A 25 15.61 16.11 21.64
CA THR A 25 14.60 15.08 21.34
C THR A 25 14.34 15.13 19.84
N PRO A 26 14.55 14.05 19.07
CA PRO A 26 14.19 14.04 17.66
C PRO A 26 12.70 14.40 17.57
N THR A 27 12.38 15.43 16.79
CA THR A 27 10.98 15.80 16.59
C THR A 27 10.32 14.72 15.73
N VAL A 28 9.06 14.38 16.02
CA VAL A 28 8.32 13.35 15.26
C VAL A 28 8.30 13.69 13.76
N SER A 29 8.26 14.98 13.42
CA SER A 29 8.38 15.49 12.05
C SER A 29 9.72 15.18 11.40
N ASP A 30 10.83 15.28 12.13
CA ASP A 30 12.16 14.95 11.57
C ASP A 30 12.25 13.45 11.29
N SER A 31 11.70 12.60 12.16
CA SER A 31 11.67 11.15 11.96
C SER A 31 10.76 10.71 10.81
N MET A 32 9.59 11.36 10.63
CA MET A 32 8.66 11.05 9.52
C MET A 32 9.25 11.43 8.17
N ASN A 33 9.90 12.60 8.09
CA ASN A 33 10.61 13.00 6.88
C ASN A 33 11.75 12.02 6.55
N GLN A 34 12.48 11.54 7.56
CA GLN A 34 13.52 10.52 7.36
C GLN A 34 12.95 9.21 6.83
N ASP A 35 11.84 8.72 7.40
CA ASP A 35 11.15 7.51 6.93
C ASP A 35 10.71 7.64 5.46
N LEU A 36 10.23 8.81 5.02
CA LEU A 36 9.87 9.06 3.63
C LEU A 36 11.09 9.06 2.70
N VAL A 37 12.21 9.64 3.13
CA VAL A 37 13.47 9.63 2.38
C VAL A 37 13.98 8.20 2.21
N GLU A 38 13.94 7.39 3.26
CA GLU A 38 14.35 5.98 3.19
C GLU A 38 13.41 5.16 2.31
N ALA A 39 12.10 5.32 2.47
CA ALA A 39 11.11 4.63 1.67
C ALA A 39 11.27 4.95 0.18
N THR A 40 11.43 6.23 -0.19
CA THR A 40 11.63 6.62 -1.60
C THR A 40 12.91 6.07 -2.20
N ARG A 41 13.99 5.92 -1.41
CA ARG A 41 15.22 5.22 -1.83
C ARG A 41 14.98 3.74 -2.10
N GLU A 42 14.24 3.05 -1.23
CA GLU A 42 13.88 1.65 -1.42
C GLU A 42 12.98 1.46 -2.66
N MET A 43 11.99 2.35 -2.86
CA MET A 43 11.14 2.38 -4.05
C MET A 43 11.95 2.53 -5.35
N GLN A 44 12.93 3.44 -5.38
CA GLN A 44 13.82 3.63 -6.52
C GLN A 44 14.67 2.39 -6.79
N THR A 45 15.23 1.77 -5.75
CA THR A 45 16.01 0.52 -5.87
C THR A 45 15.16 -0.62 -6.45
N ALA A 46 13.85 -0.61 -6.18
CA ALA A 46 12.88 -1.55 -6.71
C ALA A 46 12.29 -1.18 -8.10
N ASN A 47 12.81 -0.14 -8.77
CA ASN A 47 12.36 0.35 -10.08
C ASN A 47 10.95 0.98 -10.12
N TYR A 48 10.57 1.73 -9.08
CA TYR A 48 9.33 2.53 -9.03
C TYR A 48 9.63 4.04 -9.15
N PHE A 49 10.42 4.43 -10.15
CA PHE A 49 10.96 5.79 -10.28
C PHE A 49 9.86 6.84 -10.52
N THR A 50 8.85 6.49 -11.31
CA THR A 50 7.77 7.43 -11.67
C THR A 50 6.86 7.68 -10.48
N PHE A 51 6.59 6.66 -9.67
CA PHE A 51 5.81 6.83 -8.44
C PHE A 51 6.53 7.77 -7.45
N VAL A 52 7.85 7.61 -7.30
CA VAL A 52 8.67 8.52 -6.48
C VAL A 52 8.68 9.94 -7.04
N MET A 53 8.74 10.10 -8.35
CA MET A 53 8.60 11.42 -8.98
C MET A 53 7.26 12.08 -8.63
N LEU A 54 6.16 11.33 -8.64
CA LEU A 54 4.84 11.84 -8.25
C LEU A 54 4.81 12.27 -6.79
N ILE A 55 5.42 11.50 -5.87
CA ILE A 55 5.56 11.90 -4.46
C ILE A 55 6.28 13.24 -4.35
N ASN A 56 7.42 13.40 -5.02
CA ASN A 56 8.25 14.61 -4.96
C ASN A 56 7.61 15.84 -5.63
N MET A 57 6.69 15.63 -6.58
CA MET A 57 5.94 16.70 -7.24
C MET A 57 4.64 17.06 -6.53
N SER A 58 4.20 16.26 -5.55
CA SER A 58 3.00 16.54 -4.78
C SER A 58 3.24 17.72 -3.83
N PRO A 59 2.25 18.60 -3.63
CA PRO A 59 2.24 19.48 -2.46
C PRO A 59 2.42 18.66 -1.18
N LEU A 60 2.99 19.31 -0.16
CA LEU A 60 3.15 18.73 1.16
C LEU A 60 1.78 18.25 1.69
N ASP A 61 1.71 16.97 2.04
CA ASP A 61 0.52 16.34 2.61
C ASP A 61 0.94 15.37 3.70
N THR A 62 0.67 15.76 4.95
CA THR A 62 0.99 14.98 6.17
C THR A 62 0.48 13.53 6.14
N ARG A 63 -0.51 13.22 5.29
CA ARG A 63 -1.08 11.87 5.14
C ARG A 63 -0.19 10.94 4.31
N LEU A 64 0.82 11.50 3.63
CA LEU A 64 1.81 10.80 2.82
C LEU A 64 3.20 10.77 3.49
N GLU A 65 3.40 11.54 4.56
CA GLU A 65 4.70 11.71 5.24
C GLU A 65 5.01 10.62 6.27
N GLY A 66 4.02 9.85 6.71
CA GLY A 66 4.24 8.77 7.67
C GLY A 66 2.97 8.00 8.00
N ASN A 67 3.14 6.83 8.63
CA ASN A 67 2.06 5.89 8.97
C ASN A 67 1.20 5.51 7.76
N VAL A 68 1.85 5.21 6.64
CA VAL A 68 1.19 5.02 5.35
C VAL A 68 1.69 3.76 4.64
N THR A 69 0.82 3.08 3.90
CA THR A 69 1.22 2.06 2.94
C THR A 69 1.02 2.59 1.53
N PHE A 70 2.07 2.65 0.72
CA PHE A 70 1.98 2.97 -0.69
C PHE A 70 1.66 1.73 -1.53
N LEU A 71 0.70 1.87 -2.43
CA LEU A 71 0.28 0.88 -3.42
C LEU A 71 0.72 1.38 -4.80
N MET A 72 1.88 0.94 -5.26
CA MET A 72 2.62 1.62 -6.33
C MET A 72 2.43 0.90 -7.67
N PRO A 73 1.75 1.51 -8.66
CA PRO A 73 1.83 1.02 -10.03
C PRO A 73 3.28 1.12 -10.52
N ASN A 74 3.71 0.17 -11.36
CA ASN A 74 5.05 0.25 -11.94
C ASN A 74 5.13 1.33 -13.04
N ASP A 75 6.37 1.71 -13.40
CA ASP A 75 6.63 2.77 -14.37
C ASP A 75 5.96 2.53 -15.73
N ARG A 76 5.85 1.27 -16.18
CA ARG A 76 5.16 0.93 -17.45
C ARG A 76 3.67 1.25 -17.41
N MET A 77 3.01 1.05 -16.26
CA MET A 77 1.59 1.39 -16.10
C MET A 77 1.39 2.90 -16.05
N LEU A 78 2.27 3.61 -15.34
CA LEU A 78 2.23 5.06 -15.21
C LEU A 78 2.57 5.75 -16.54
N ALA A 79 3.42 5.19 -17.39
CA ALA A 79 3.75 5.77 -18.71
C ALA A 79 2.53 5.89 -19.66
N ASN A 80 1.48 5.09 -19.45
CA ASN A 80 0.28 5.10 -20.29
C ASN A 80 -0.90 5.87 -19.67
N MET A 81 -0.70 6.47 -18.50
CA MET A 81 -1.76 7.18 -17.79
C MET A 81 -1.73 8.67 -18.14
N VAL A 82 -2.89 9.31 -18.13
CA VAL A 82 -3.02 10.76 -18.22
C VAL A 82 -3.41 11.28 -16.83
N LEU A 83 -2.47 11.90 -16.13
CA LEU A 83 -2.75 12.63 -14.89
C LEU A 83 -3.06 14.08 -15.23
N GLN A 84 -4.20 14.58 -14.78
CA GLN A 84 -4.53 16.00 -14.90
C GLN A 84 -3.66 16.82 -13.93
N GLU A 85 -3.31 18.04 -14.33
CA GLU A 85 -2.61 18.97 -13.44
C GLU A 85 -3.43 19.20 -12.16
N GLY A 86 -2.78 19.20 -10.99
CA GLY A 86 -3.45 19.30 -9.70
C GLY A 86 -4.10 17.99 -9.19
N SER A 87 -4.13 16.91 -9.98
CA SER A 87 -4.69 15.62 -9.55
C SER A 87 -3.70 14.68 -8.85
N VAL A 88 -2.41 15.05 -8.80
CA VAL A 88 -1.31 14.23 -8.24
C VAL A 88 -1.55 13.83 -6.79
N SER A 89 -1.95 14.77 -5.93
CA SER A 89 -2.27 14.47 -4.51
C SER A 89 -3.41 13.46 -4.42
N GLY A 90 -4.51 13.68 -5.16
CA GLY A 90 -5.63 12.73 -5.21
C GLY A 90 -5.24 11.34 -5.72
N PHE A 91 -4.35 11.28 -6.71
CA PHE A 91 -3.77 10.04 -7.20
C PHE A 91 -2.97 9.30 -6.12
N LEU A 92 -2.04 9.97 -5.44
CA LEU A 92 -1.20 9.38 -4.39
C LEU A 92 -2.04 8.94 -3.18
N LEU A 93 -3.00 9.76 -2.77
CA LEU A 93 -3.93 9.45 -1.68
C LEU A 93 -4.79 8.22 -2.00
N ARG A 94 -5.22 8.07 -3.25
CA ARG A 94 -5.95 6.88 -3.70
C ARG A 94 -5.07 5.63 -3.66
N HIS A 95 -3.78 5.79 -3.94
CA HIS A 95 -2.76 4.75 -3.93
C HIS A 95 -2.04 4.63 -2.59
N SER A 96 -2.70 5.00 -1.50
CA SER A 96 -2.16 4.80 -0.16
C SER A 96 -3.22 4.31 0.83
N ILE A 97 -2.78 3.63 1.88
CA ILE A 97 -3.60 3.22 3.03
C ILE A 97 -3.08 3.98 4.25
N PRO A 98 -3.93 4.60 5.09
CA PRO A 98 -3.52 5.41 6.23
C PRO A 98 -3.11 4.55 7.44
N SER A 99 -2.28 3.55 7.20
CA SER A 99 -1.64 2.70 8.20
C SER A 99 -0.46 1.94 7.55
N PRO A 100 0.65 1.67 8.27
CA PRO A 100 1.76 0.89 7.75
C PRO A 100 1.46 -0.62 7.81
N LEU A 101 0.92 -1.17 6.73
CA LEU A 101 0.54 -2.57 6.60
C LEU A 101 1.61 -3.32 5.83
N ALA A 102 2.31 -4.22 6.52
CA ALA A 102 3.14 -5.21 5.85
C ALA A 102 2.27 -6.27 5.16
N PHE A 103 2.82 -6.97 4.18
CA PHE A 103 2.03 -7.87 3.35
C PHE A 103 1.50 -9.09 4.14
N ASP A 104 2.20 -9.57 5.16
CA ASP A 104 1.75 -10.63 6.06
C ASP A 104 0.56 -10.20 6.92
N VAL A 105 0.38 -8.89 7.13
CA VAL A 105 -0.82 -8.32 7.77
C VAL A 105 -1.96 -8.28 6.76
N LEU A 106 -1.71 -7.78 5.55
CA LEU A 106 -2.69 -7.74 4.47
C LEU A 106 -3.26 -9.13 4.16
N GLU A 107 -2.41 -10.15 4.05
CA GLU A 107 -2.83 -11.54 3.73
C GLU A 107 -3.75 -12.16 4.78
N LYS A 108 -3.85 -11.58 5.99
CA LYS A 108 -4.78 -12.03 7.03
C LYS A 108 -6.18 -11.46 6.85
N PHE A 109 -6.36 -10.44 6.01
CA PHE A 109 -7.67 -9.89 5.75
C PHE A 109 -8.50 -10.85 4.88
N PRO A 110 -9.73 -11.19 5.32
CA PRO A 110 -10.61 -12.06 4.55
C PRO A 110 -11.12 -11.35 3.28
N THR A 111 -11.47 -12.15 2.28
CA THR A 111 -12.16 -11.67 1.09
C THR A 111 -13.45 -10.95 1.47
N GLY A 112 -13.69 -9.78 0.87
CA GLY A 112 -14.83 -8.92 1.16
C GLY A 112 -14.54 -7.81 2.16
N THR A 113 -13.41 -7.85 2.88
CA THR A 113 -12.97 -6.72 3.72
C THR A 113 -12.83 -5.45 2.89
N THR A 114 -13.21 -4.31 3.48
CA THR A 114 -12.98 -2.98 2.93
C THR A 114 -11.96 -2.23 3.78
N ILE A 115 -10.92 -1.71 3.14
CA ILE A 115 -9.84 -0.94 3.77
C ILE A 115 -9.96 0.50 3.27
N PRO A 116 -9.91 1.53 4.13
CA PRO A 116 -9.87 2.90 3.65
C PRO A 116 -8.56 3.15 2.90
N SER A 117 -8.62 3.87 1.78
CA SER A 117 -7.41 4.53 1.26
C SER A 117 -7.20 5.87 1.95
N SER A 118 -6.05 6.49 1.73
CA SER A 118 -5.82 7.86 2.17
C SER A 118 -6.58 8.87 1.30
N LEU A 119 -7.40 8.49 0.32
CA LEU A 119 -8.34 9.43 -0.29
C LEU A 119 -9.68 9.32 0.45
N PRO A 120 -10.23 10.42 1.02
CA PRO A 120 -11.49 10.35 1.76
C PRO A 120 -12.61 9.73 0.91
N ASN A 121 -13.45 8.91 1.54
CA ASN A 121 -14.56 8.19 0.91
C ASN A 121 -14.13 7.17 -0.16
N CYS A 122 -12.85 6.81 -0.22
CA CYS A 122 -12.33 5.82 -1.15
C CYS A 122 -11.98 4.54 -0.40
N MET A 123 -12.67 3.45 -0.74
CA MET A 123 -12.48 2.14 -0.12
C MET A 123 -11.82 1.16 -1.08
N LEU A 124 -10.93 0.33 -0.55
CA LEU A 124 -10.27 -0.76 -1.22
C LEU A 124 -10.89 -2.08 -0.77
N ARG A 125 -11.55 -2.78 -1.70
CA ARG A 125 -12.16 -4.09 -1.45
C ARG A 125 -11.15 -5.20 -1.66
N VAL A 126 -10.96 -6.01 -0.63
CA VAL A 126 -10.06 -7.15 -0.60
C VAL A 126 -10.67 -8.34 -1.32
N SER A 127 -9.91 -8.96 -2.20
CA SER A 127 -10.13 -10.34 -2.66
C SER A 127 -8.84 -11.13 -2.43
N ASN A 128 -8.91 -12.06 -1.48
CA ASN A 128 -7.79 -12.88 -1.05
C ASN A 128 -8.07 -14.34 -1.42
N ASN A 129 -7.39 -14.80 -2.47
CA ASN A 129 -7.57 -16.15 -3.00
C ASN A 129 -6.43 -17.10 -2.54
N GLY A 130 -5.73 -16.77 -1.45
CA GLY A 130 -4.56 -17.52 -0.97
C GLY A 130 -3.33 -17.35 -1.88
N ARG A 131 -2.31 -18.21 -1.76
CA ARG A 131 -1.10 -18.28 -2.63
C ARG A 131 -0.62 -16.95 -3.26
N LYS A 132 -0.51 -15.87 -2.46
CA LYS A 132 -0.10 -14.53 -2.93
C LYS A 132 -0.98 -13.94 -4.06
N ASN A 133 -2.23 -14.37 -4.12
CA ASN A 133 -3.26 -13.81 -4.98
C ASN A 133 -4.14 -12.87 -4.14
N TYR A 134 -3.52 -11.75 -3.76
CA TYR A 134 -4.14 -10.69 -2.98
C TYR A 134 -4.43 -9.50 -3.89
N VAL A 135 -5.69 -9.10 -3.92
CA VAL A 135 -6.23 -8.11 -4.87
C VAL A 135 -6.99 -7.04 -4.11
N LEU A 136 -6.75 -5.77 -4.47
CA LEU A 136 -7.42 -4.59 -3.96
C LEU A 136 -8.13 -3.88 -5.12
N ASN A 137 -9.47 -3.76 -5.08
CA ASN A 137 -10.27 -3.17 -6.17
C ASN A 137 -9.89 -3.70 -7.56
N ASN A 138 -9.80 -5.03 -7.68
CA ASN A 138 -9.43 -5.73 -8.92
C ASN A 138 -7.97 -5.52 -9.38
N VAL A 139 -7.12 -4.85 -8.58
CA VAL A 139 -5.69 -4.70 -8.85
C VAL A 139 -4.87 -5.60 -7.91
N LYS A 140 -4.02 -6.45 -8.48
CA LYS A 140 -3.23 -7.43 -7.73
C LYS A 140 -1.98 -6.80 -7.11
N ILE A 141 -1.61 -7.21 -5.90
CA ILE A 141 -0.26 -6.95 -5.36
C ILE A 141 0.73 -7.93 -6.00
N ILE A 142 1.76 -7.41 -6.67
CA ILE A 142 2.78 -8.20 -7.40
C ILE A 142 4.18 -8.12 -6.77
N SER A 143 4.47 -7.04 -6.05
CA SER A 143 5.77 -6.84 -5.41
C SER A 143 5.57 -6.45 -3.94
N PRO A 144 5.36 -7.42 -3.04
CA PRO A 144 5.22 -7.12 -1.62
C PRO A 144 6.57 -6.75 -0.98
N TYR A 145 6.51 -6.11 0.20
CA TYR A 145 7.69 -5.77 1.03
C TYR A 145 8.78 -4.96 0.32
N ILE A 146 8.43 -3.88 -0.38
CA ILE A 146 9.44 -3.01 -1.01
C ILE A 146 10.13 -2.13 0.02
N CYS A 147 9.37 -1.45 0.88
CA CYS A 147 9.94 -0.64 1.95
C CYS A 147 9.99 -1.43 3.26
N VAL A 148 11.19 -1.70 3.76
CA VAL A 148 11.43 -2.59 4.90
C VAL A 148 12.22 -1.92 6.01
N GLU A 149 13.12 -1.00 5.68
CA GLU A 149 13.97 -0.28 6.64
C GLU A 149 13.17 0.72 7.47
N GLY A 150 12.20 1.42 6.85
CA GLY A 150 11.33 2.39 7.52
C GLY A 150 10.24 1.75 8.40
N SER A 151 10.01 2.36 9.58
CA SER A 151 9.02 1.83 10.54
C SER A 151 7.59 2.27 10.24
N SER A 152 7.40 3.51 9.75
CA SER A 152 6.08 4.11 9.54
C SER A 152 5.59 4.06 8.09
N ILE A 153 6.42 3.63 7.13
CA ILE A 153 6.05 3.54 5.71
C ILE A 153 6.21 2.12 5.20
N ARG A 154 5.17 1.60 4.56
CA ARG A 154 5.19 0.32 3.85
C ARG A 154 4.91 0.54 2.38
N CYS A 155 5.46 -0.32 1.53
CA CYS A 155 5.33 -0.16 0.08
C CYS A 155 5.09 -1.50 -0.60
N HIS A 156 4.12 -1.53 -1.49
CA HIS A 156 3.75 -2.70 -2.27
C HIS A 156 3.52 -2.31 -3.72
N GLY A 157 4.18 -3.01 -4.64
CA GLY A 157 3.93 -2.86 -6.06
C GLY A 157 2.64 -3.54 -6.48
N ILE A 158 1.85 -2.87 -7.32
CA ILE A 158 0.56 -3.36 -7.80
C ILE A 158 0.52 -3.48 -9.34
N ASP A 159 -0.30 -4.40 -9.83
CA ASP A 159 -0.46 -4.76 -11.26
C ASP A 159 -1.58 -3.96 -11.94
N GLY A 160 -1.56 -2.65 -11.74
CA GLY A 160 -2.52 -1.74 -12.36
C GLY A 160 -2.57 -0.42 -11.64
N VAL A 161 -3.47 0.45 -12.10
CA VAL A 161 -3.78 1.73 -11.47
C VAL A 161 -5.15 1.62 -10.82
N LEU A 162 -5.27 2.03 -9.56
CA LEU A 162 -6.56 2.06 -8.87
C LEU A 162 -7.48 3.08 -9.54
N SER A 163 -8.70 2.63 -9.86
CA SER A 163 -9.73 3.41 -10.56
C SER A 163 -9.99 4.77 -9.91
N GLU A 164 -10.12 5.81 -10.72
CA GLU A 164 -10.40 7.17 -10.24
C GLU A 164 -11.73 7.25 -9.48
N ALA A 165 -12.72 6.46 -9.93
CA ALA A 165 -13.99 6.29 -9.25
C ALA A 165 -13.80 5.50 -7.95
N CYS A 166 -13.99 6.18 -6.84
CA CYS A 166 -14.04 5.56 -5.52
C CYS A 166 -15.37 4.82 -5.35
N SER A 167 -15.32 3.55 -4.94
CA SER A 167 -16.50 2.84 -4.48
C SER A 167 -16.89 3.37 -3.11
N SER A 168 -17.59 4.51 -3.08
CA SER A 168 -18.28 4.95 -1.89
C SER A 168 -19.21 3.81 -1.49
N THR A 169 -19.01 3.26 -0.30
CA THR A 169 -20.07 2.45 0.31
C THR A 169 -21.15 3.43 0.74
N THR A 170 -21.90 3.97 -0.23
CA THR A 170 -23.25 4.47 0.00
C THR A 170 -24.14 3.24 0.20
N GLY A 171 -23.83 2.45 1.23
CA GLY A 171 -24.90 1.83 1.96
C GLY A 171 -25.68 3.00 2.52
N ASN A 172 -26.96 3.11 2.16
CA ASN A 172 -27.91 3.83 2.98
C ASN A 172 -27.86 3.18 4.37
N TYR A 173 -26.92 3.60 5.21
CA TYR A 173 -26.95 3.34 6.63
C TYR A 173 -28.02 4.28 7.18
N SER A 174 -29.28 3.98 6.86
CA SER A 174 -30.37 4.30 7.75
C SER A 174 -30.02 3.62 9.07
N ALA A 175 -29.72 4.44 10.07
CA ALA A 175 -29.62 4.02 11.45
C ALA A 175 -30.76 3.03 11.78
N PRO A 176 -30.53 2.00 12.60
CA PRO A 176 -31.57 1.03 12.91
C PRO A 176 -32.75 1.77 13.56
N ILE A 177 -33.85 1.84 12.82
CA ILE A 177 -35.11 2.38 13.32
C ILE A 177 -35.66 1.36 14.32
N LEU A 178 -35.87 1.85 15.54
CA LEU A 178 -36.56 1.14 16.64
C LEU A 178 -37.87 0.49 16.15
N PRO A 179 -38.26 -0.67 16.70
CA PRO A 179 -39.42 -1.41 16.21
C PRO A 179 -40.71 -0.63 16.41
N CYS A 180 -41.42 -0.40 15.30
CA CYS A 180 -42.76 0.17 15.28
C CYS A 180 -43.73 -0.74 16.04
N VAL A 181 -44.39 -0.19 17.06
CA VAL A 181 -45.47 -0.83 17.80
C VAL A 181 -46.79 -0.62 17.07
N ASN A 182 -47.53 -1.71 16.90
CA ASN A 182 -48.94 -1.85 16.53
C ASN A 182 -49.43 -1.49 15.11
N SER A 183 -49.97 -2.55 14.52
CA SER A 183 -51.16 -2.61 13.65
C SER A 183 -50.96 -2.42 12.14
N THR A 184 -51.02 -3.57 11.46
CA THR A 184 -51.43 -3.80 10.06
C THR A 184 -50.44 -3.39 8.95
N CYS A 185 -49.39 -4.18 8.77
CA CYS A 185 -48.72 -4.30 7.47
C CYS A 185 -49.19 -5.59 6.78
N LYS A 186 -50.11 -5.47 5.81
CA LYS A 186 -50.41 -6.58 4.90
C LYS A 186 -49.20 -6.82 4.02
N ALA A 187 -48.58 -7.99 4.15
CA ALA A 187 -47.57 -8.48 3.22
C ALA A 187 -48.27 -8.90 1.92
N SER A 188 -47.95 -8.25 0.80
CA SER A 188 -48.24 -8.76 -0.53
C SER A 188 -47.17 -9.79 -0.88
N ALA A 189 -47.56 -11.06 -1.02
CA ALA A 189 -46.69 -12.15 -1.43
C ALA A 189 -46.24 -12.00 -2.89
N PRO A 190 -45.03 -12.48 -3.25
CA PRO A 190 -44.61 -12.58 -4.65
C PRO A 190 -45.35 -13.74 -5.37
N PRO A 191 -45.58 -13.64 -6.70
CA PRO A 191 -46.30 -14.67 -7.45
C PRO A 191 -45.47 -15.95 -7.67
N PRO A 192 -46.12 -17.12 -7.88
CA PRO A 192 -45.47 -18.41 -7.93
C PRO A 192 -44.81 -18.71 -9.30
N SER A 193 -43.69 -19.43 -9.24
CA SER A 193 -42.95 -19.99 -10.37
C SER A 193 -43.71 -21.17 -11.01
N THR A 194 -43.98 -21.12 -12.30
CA THR A 194 -44.45 -22.28 -13.08
C THR A 194 -43.29 -22.96 -13.78
N VAL A 195 -43.07 -24.21 -13.38
CA VAL A 195 -42.32 -25.24 -14.10
C VAL A 195 -43.28 -25.84 -15.12
N ASP A 196 -42.88 -25.94 -16.39
CA ASP A 196 -43.31 -27.07 -17.21
C ASP A 196 -42.32 -27.37 -18.34
N ASN A 197 -42.07 -28.66 -18.47
CA ASN A 197 -41.08 -29.36 -19.25
C ASN A 197 -41.81 -30.00 -20.45
N LEU A 198 -41.26 -29.98 -21.67
CA LEU A 198 -41.52 -30.99 -22.71
C LEU A 198 -40.62 -30.76 -23.94
N ASP A 199 -39.63 -31.64 -24.07
CA ASP A 199 -38.87 -31.99 -25.27
C ASP A 199 -39.78 -32.59 -26.37
N PRO A 200 -39.40 -32.56 -27.67
CA PRO A 200 -38.61 -33.68 -28.19
C PRO A 200 -37.56 -33.36 -29.28
N HIS A 201 -36.52 -34.20 -29.26
CA HIS A 201 -35.42 -34.47 -30.21
C HIS A 201 -35.88 -34.69 -31.69
N PRO A 202 -35.03 -34.42 -32.73
CA PRO A 202 -34.14 -35.47 -33.27
C PRO A 202 -32.74 -35.06 -33.83
N THR A 203 -31.76 -35.91 -33.51
CA THR A 203 -30.64 -36.51 -34.28
C THR A 203 -29.50 -35.66 -34.88
N ALA A 204 -28.27 -36.03 -34.47
CA ALA A 204 -26.95 -35.58 -34.94
C ALA A 204 -26.55 -36.14 -36.34
N PRO A 205 -25.40 -35.73 -36.92
CA PRO A 205 -24.20 -36.56 -36.70
C PRO A 205 -22.86 -35.81 -36.53
N ASN A 206 -21.92 -36.55 -35.95
CA ASN A 206 -20.56 -36.28 -35.50
C ASN A 206 -19.56 -35.77 -36.56
N ILE A 207 -18.66 -34.82 -36.19
CA ILE A 207 -17.28 -34.74 -36.68
C ILE A 207 -16.31 -34.27 -35.56
N VAL A 208 -15.51 -35.24 -35.08
CA VAL A 208 -14.09 -35.28 -34.61
C VAL A 208 -13.38 -33.98 -34.08
N PRO A 209 -12.57 -34.09 -33.00
CA PRO A 209 -11.95 -32.93 -32.34
C PRO A 209 -10.60 -32.50 -32.95
N HIS A 210 -10.41 -31.19 -33.11
CA HIS A 210 -9.11 -30.60 -33.46
C HIS A 210 -8.25 -30.32 -32.23
N LYS A 211 -7.11 -30.99 -32.19
CA LYS A 211 -5.97 -30.81 -31.29
C LYS A 211 -4.94 -29.88 -31.95
N SER A 212 -4.58 -28.77 -31.30
CA SER A 212 -3.34 -27.99 -31.52
C SER A 212 -3.37 -26.80 -30.55
N GLY A 213 -2.37 -26.42 -29.76
CA GLY A 213 -1.01 -26.85 -29.51
C GLY A 213 -0.49 -25.94 -28.39
N SER A 214 0.12 -26.52 -27.36
CA SER A 214 0.68 -25.82 -26.20
C SER A 214 2.13 -25.40 -26.49
N PRO A 215 2.58 -24.18 -26.17
CA PRO A 215 4.00 -23.87 -26.16
C PRO A 215 4.61 -24.31 -24.83
N HIS A 216 5.61 -25.16 -24.99
CA HIS A 216 6.47 -25.81 -24.03
C HIS A 216 7.24 -24.82 -23.13
N TRP A 217 7.11 -25.00 -21.82
CA TRP A 217 7.99 -24.39 -20.81
C TRP A 217 9.35 -25.10 -20.81
N THR A 218 10.43 -24.38 -21.08
CA THR A 218 11.79 -24.85 -20.78
C THR A 218 12.17 -24.43 -19.35
N PRO A 219 12.70 -25.34 -18.51
CA PRO A 219 13.26 -24.96 -17.23
C PRO A 219 14.70 -24.44 -17.41
N TYR A 220 15.01 -23.36 -16.69
CA TYR A 220 16.36 -22.87 -16.47
C TYR A 220 17.13 -23.85 -15.56
N ASP A 221 18.24 -24.35 -16.08
CA ASP A 221 19.42 -24.87 -15.39
C ASP A 221 20.40 -23.68 -15.36
N GLY A 222 21.11 -23.26 -14.32
CA GLY A 222 21.61 -23.92 -13.12
C GLY A 222 23.05 -23.43 -12.94
N SER A 223 23.33 -22.81 -11.78
CA SER A 223 24.63 -22.79 -11.10
C SER A 223 25.66 -21.65 -11.35
N LEU A 224 26.14 -21.15 -10.19
CA LEU A 224 27.45 -20.57 -9.84
C LEU A 224 27.77 -19.11 -10.20
N ASN A 225 27.80 -18.26 -9.16
CA ASN A 225 29.07 -17.83 -8.55
C ASN A 225 28.87 -17.22 -7.15
N PHE A 226 29.47 -17.88 -6.16
CA PHE A 226 29.61 -17.46 -4.77
C PHE A 226 31.06 -17.00 -4.61
N VAL A 227 31.38 -15.71 -4.73
CA VAL A 227 32.73 -15.20 -4.44
C VAL A 227 32.65 -13.77 -3.89
N VAL A 228 32.85 -13.67 -2.56
CA VAL A 228 33.66 -12.68 -1.84
C VAL A 228 33.33 -11.19 -2.05
N ILE A 229 32.70 -10.55 -1.05
CA ILE A 229 33.14 -9.25 -0.51
C ILE A 229 32.87 -9.23 1.01
N LEU A 230 33.83 -9.75 1.79
CA LEU A 230 33.97 -9.50 3.22
C LEU A 230 35.24 -8.68 3.40
N SER A 231 35.16 -7.36 3.22
CA SER A 231 36.31 -6.48 3.46
C SER A 231 35.96 -5.00 3.57
N LEU A 232 34.93 -4.61 4.35
CA LEU A 232 34.72 -3.19 4.72
C LEU A 232 34.18 -3.01 6.15
N VAL A 233 34.79 -3.66 7.13
CA VAL A 233 34.51 -3.40 8.57
C VAL A 233 35.78 -2.96 9.34
N GLY A 234 36.88 -2.64 8.64
CA GLY A 234 38.20 -2.51 9.26
C GLY A 234 38.85 -1.13 9.29
N VAL A 235 38.16 -0.01 8.99
CA VAL A 235 38.85 1.30 8.84
C VAL A 235 38.22 2.47 9.62
N TYR A 236 37.14 2.29 10.39
CA TYR A 236 36.49 3.41 11.11
C TYR A 236 36.73 3.48 12.63
N PHE A 237 37.86 2.94 13.10
CA PHE A 237 38.37 3.23 14.45
C PHE A 237 39.83 3.66 14.36
N TYR A 238 40.07 4.91 13.96
CA TYR A 238 41.18 5.75 14.41
C TYR A 238 41.04 7.10 13.71
N PHE A 239 40.35 8.05 14.33
CA PHE A 239 40.65 9.48 14.41
C PHE A 239 39.66 10.13 15.38
#